data_AF-A0A172Y746-F1
#
_entry.id   AF-A0A172Y746-F1
#
_cell.length_a   1.000
_cell.length_b   1.000
_cell.length_c   1.000
_cell.angle_alpha   90.00
_cell.angle_beta   90.00
_cell.angle_gamma   90.00
#
_symmetry.space_group_name_H-M   'P 1'
#
loop_
_entity.id
_entity.type
_entity.pdbx_description
1 polymer ?
#
loop_
_entity_poly.entity_id
_entity_poly.type
_entity_poly.pdbx_seq_one_letter_code
_entity_poly.pdbx_strand_id
1 'polypeptide(L)'
;MYAHDFSQMAGRAELGQDVDDALARRLRDADNHAQVMDQHKGKGHLAALVARIREEAAVFNGRVMRNGTDPAEAAARREAFLSDVADTLENLRAARSSEGQLAHA
;
A
#
# COMPACT_ATOMS: atom_id res chain seq x y z
N MET A 1 4.84 9.73 -1.50
CA MET A 1 3.97 10.30 -0.46
C MET A 1 3.08 9.24 0.19
N TYR A 2 2.47 8.31 -0.54
CA TYR A 2 1.60 7.27 0.03
C TYR A 2 2.32 6.04 0.62
N ALA A 3 3.43 5.59 0.03
CA ALA A 3 4.14 4.40 0.52
C ALA A 3 4.60 4.53 1.99
N HIS A 4 5.07 5.72 2.36
CA HIS A 4 5.48 6.00 3.74
C HIS A 4 4.30 5.97 4.73
N ASP A 5 3.12 6.43 4.32
CA ASP A 5 1.91 6.39 5.16
C ASP A 5 1.47 4.96 5.43
N PHE A 6 1.52 4.08 4.43
CA PHE A 6 1.25 2.65 4.62
C PHE A 6 2.28 2.02 5.57
N SER A 7 3.55 2.40 5.46
CA SER A 7 4.58 1.95 6.40
C SER A 7 4.35 2.44 7.85
N GLN A 8 3.79 3.64 8.03
CA GLN A 8 3.39 4.13 9.35
C GLN A 8 2.16 3.39 9.88
N MET A 9 1.18 3.09 9.04
CA MET A 9 0.00 2.31 9.44
C MET A 9 0.38 0.87 9.82
N ALA A 10 1.35 0.26 9.12
CA ALA A 10 1.92 -1.02 9.53
C ALA A 10 2.47 -0.96 10.96
N GLY A 11 3.28 0.07 11.26
CA GLY A 11 3.80 0.27 12.63
C GLY A 11 2.72 0.50 13.69
N ARG A 12 1.58 1.11 13.32
CA ARG A 12 0.44 1.28 14.24
C ARG A 12 -0.31 -0.03 14.46
N ALA A 13 -0.51 -0.83 13.41
CA ALA A 13 -1.08 -2.17 13.52
C ALA A 13 -0.22 -3.07 14.41
N GLU A 14 1.11 -2.98 14.30
CA GLU A 14 2.06 -3.71 15.17
C GLU A 14 1.93 -3.31 16.66
N LEU A 15 1.55 -2.06 16.93
CA LEU A 15 1.26 -1.57 18.29
C LEU A 15 -0.14 -1.96 18.78
N GLY A 16 -0.91 -2.72 17.98
CA GLY A 16 -2.27 -3.17 18.30
C GLY A 16 -3.34 -2.09 18.10
N GLN A 17 -3.03 -1.03 17.32
CA GLN A 17 -4.03 -0.04 16.95
C GLN A 17 -4.89 -0.56 15.80
N ASP A 18 -6.19 -0.35 15.90
CA ASP A 18 -7.10 -0.61 14.79
C ASP A 18 -6.83 0.43 13.67
N VAL A 19 -6.47 -0.08 12.49
CA VAL A 19 -6.14 0.72 11.31
C VAL A 19 -7.01 0.39 10.11
N ASP A 20 -7.99 -0.52 10.22
CA ASP A 20 -8.67 -1.09 9.06
C ASP A 20 -9.46 -0.03 8.27
N ASP A 21 -10.25 0.79 8.97
CA ASP A 21 -11.00 1.89 8.35
C ASP A 21 -10.10 2.97 7.74
N ALA A 22 -9.01 3.30 8.45
CA ALA A 22 -8.04 4.28 7.98
C ALA A 22 -7.30 3.76 6.74
N LEU A 23 -6.98 2.46 6.72
CA LEU A 23 -6.33 1.79 5.61
C LEU A 23 -7.24 1.74 4.38
N ALA A 24 -8.49 1.33 4.55
CA ALA A 24 -9.48 1.30 3.47
C ALA A 24 -9.66 2.68 2.83
N ARG A 25 -9.71 3.73 3.64
CA ARG A 25 -9.77 5.11 3.15
C ARG A 25 -8.50 5.49 2.40
N ARG A 26 -7.31 5.19 2.94
CA ARG A 26 -6.04 5.55 2.31
C ARG A 26 -5.81 4.81 1.00
N LEU A 27 -6.26 3.56 0.89
CA LEU A 27 -6.23 2.78 -0.36
C LEU A 27 -7.03 3.48 -1.46
N ARG A 28 -8.27 3.91 -1.15
CA ARG A 28 -9.11 4.66 -2.11
C ARG A 28 -8.48 6.01 -2.49
N ASP A 29 -7.93 6.74 -1.52
CA ASP A 29 -7.26 8.02 -1.80
C ASP A 29 -6.03 7.84 -2.69
N ALA A 30 -5.23 6.80 -2.45
CA ALA A 30 -4.05 6.48 -3.24
C ALA A 30 -4.43 6.11 -4.68
N ASP A 31 -5.47 5.31 -4.83
CA ASP A 31 -6.01 4.90 -6.12
C ASP A 31 -6.54 6.09 -6.93
N ASN A 32 -7.39 6.92 -6.32
CA ASN A 32 -7.92 8.15 -6.94
C ASN A 32 -6.79 9.12 -7.31
N HIS A 33 -5.80 9.28 -6.43
CA HIS A 33 -4.66 10.15 -6.70
C HIS A 33 -3.84 9.66 -7.90
N ALA A 34 -3.57 8.36 -7.97
CA ALA A 34 -2.87 7.78 -9.11
C ALA A 34 -3.64 8.00 -10.41
N GLN A 35 -4.98 7.90 -10.38
CA GLN A 35 -5.82 8.18 -11.55
C GLN A 35 -5.76 9.65 -11.98
N VAL A 36 -5.75 10.60 -11.05
CA VAL A 36 -5.59 12.03 -11.37
C VAL A 36 -4.20 12.28 -11.95
N MET A 37 -3.15 11.65 -11.41
CA MET A 37 -1.80 11.79 -11.93
C MET A 37 -1.65 11.13 -13.31
N ASP A 38 -2.28 9.99 -13.56
CA ASP A 38 -2.26 9.34 -14.87
C ASP A 38 -2.85 10.22 -15.98
N GLN A 39 -3.88 11.01 -15.65
CA GLN A 39 -4.48 11.99 -16.57
C GLN A 39 -3.58 13.21 -16.81
N HIS A 40 -2.85 13.65 -15.80
CA HIS A 40 -2.08 14.92 -15.86
C HIS A 40 -0.61 14.75 -16.24
N LYS A 41 0.00 13.62 -15.91
CA LYS A 41 1.46 13.38 -15.96
C LYS A 41 1.84 12.12 -16.73
N GLY A 42 0.88 11.35 -17.23
CA GLY A 42 1.12 10.13 -17.99
C GLY A 42 0.87 8.86 -17.16
N LYS A 43 0.60 7.75 -17.85
CA LYS A 43 0.08 6.51 -17.25
C LYS A 43 1.12 5.78 -16.38
N GLY A 44 0.63 5.00 -15.41
CA GLY A 44 1.43 4.04 -14.64
C GLY A 44 1.75 4.48 -13.21
N HIS A 45 1.14 5.55 -12.71
CA HIS A 45 1.39 6.04 -11.35
C HIS A 45 1.02 5.02 -10.27
N LEU A 46 -0.07 4.28 -10.46
CA LEU A 46 -0.45 3.27 -9.49
C LEU A 46 0.54 2.11 -9.45
N ALA A 47 1.02 1.66 -10.62
CA ALA A 47 2.04 0.61 -10.70
C ALA A 47 3.37 1.07 -10.06
N ALA A 48 3.76 2.33 -10.28
CA ALA A 48 4.93 2.91 -9.62
C ALA A 48 4.76 2.99 -8.09
N LEU A 49 3.55 3.30 -7.61
CA LEU A 49 3.26 3.29 -6.18
C LEU A 49 3.33 1.87 -5.59
N VAL A 50 2.76 0.87 -6.26
CA VAL A 50 2.83 -0.55 -5.86
C VAL A 50 4.28 -1.01 -5.76
N ALA A 51 5.10 -0.73 -6.77
CA ALA A 51 6.52 -1.05 -6.75
C ALA A 51 7.22 -0.39 -5.55
N ARG A 52 6.93 0.89 -5.29
CA ARG A 52 7.52 1.60 -4.16
C ARG A 52 7.10 1.04 -2.80
N ILE A 53 5.85 0.59 -2.65
CA ILE A 53 5.38 -0.05 -1.41
C ILE A 53 6.14 -1.37 -1.17
N ARG A 54 6.36 -2.16 -2.22
CA ARG A 54 7.15 -3.40 -2.14
C ARG A 54 8.62 -3.15 -1.78
N GLU A 55 9.22 -2.09 -2.33
CA GLU A 55 10.56 -1.65 -1.92
C GLU A 55 10.61 -1.26 -0.44
N GLU A 56 9.62 -0.48 0.04
CA GLU A 56 9.55 -0.08 1.45
C GLU A 56 9.29 -1.28 2.37
N ALA A 57 8.58 -2.31 1.91
CA ALA A 57 8.39 -3.56 2.63
C ALA A 57 9.72 -4.31 2.85
N ALA A 58 10.58 -4.33 1.81
CA ALA A 58 11.90 -4.95 1.88
C ALA A 58 12.89 -4.16 2.76
N VAL A 59 12.70 -2.85 2.92
CA VAL A 59 13.56 -1.98 3.73
C VAL A 59 12.99 -1.84 5.14
N PHE A 60 13.13 -2.89 5.97
CA PHE A 60 12.76 -2.80 7.38
C PHE A 60 13.83 -2.08 8.21
N ASN A 61 13.45 -0.99 8.90
CA ASN A 61 14.37 -0.16 9.70
C ASN A 61 14.25 -0.34 11.23
N GLY A 62 13.46 -1.30 11.74
CA GLY A 62 13.40 -1.67 13.18
C GLY A 62 12.97 -0.59 14.18
N ARG A 63 12.74 0.65 13.74
CA ARG A 63 12.53 1.82 14.61
C ARG A 63 11.16 1.89 15.29
N VAL A 64 10.17 1.20 14.77
CA VAL A 64 8.79 1.22 15.29
C VAL A 64 8.41 -0.20 15.61
N MET A 65 8.67 -0.61 16.84
CA MET A 65 8.40 -1.95 17.35
C MET A 65 7.89 -1.87 18.78
N ARG A 66 7.03 -2.82 19.15
CA ARG A 66 6.60 -2.98 20.54
C ARG A 66 7.75 -3.50 21.39
N ASN A 67 7.95 -2.94 22.58
CA ASN A 67 8.97 -3.40 23.52
C ASN A 67 8.77 -4.90 23.81
N GLY A 68 9.83 -5.70 23.58
CA GLY A 68 9.84 -7.16 23.81
C GLY A 68 9.39 -8.01 22.63
N THR A 69 9.09 -7.43 21.46
CA THR A 69 8.83 -8.20 20.23
C THR A 69 10.14 -8.52 19.51
N ASP A 70 10.22 -9.73 18.95
CA ASP A 70 11.36 -10.15 18.13
C ASP A 70 11.45 -9.30 16.85
N PRO A 71 12.63 -8.71 16.54
CA PRO A 71 12.83 -7.85 15.36
C PRO A 71 12.54 -8.53 14.03
N ALA A 72 12.76 -9.85 13.92
CA ALA A 72 12.45 -10.59 12.71
C ALA A 72 10.95 -10.85 12.58
N GLU A 73 10.24 -11.13 13.68
CA GLU A 73 8.77 -11.26 13.64
C GLU A 73 8.07 -9.96 13.25
N ALA A 74 8.53 -8.82 13.78
CA ALA A 74 8.00 -7.51 13.41
C ALA A 74 8.28 -7.18 11.94
N ALA A 75 9.50 -7.43 11.48
CA ALA A 75 9.85 -7.29 10.07
C ALA A 75 8.91 -8.11 9.17
N ALA A 76 8.67 -9.38 9.51
CA ALA A 76 7.79 -10.27 8.75
C ALA A 76 6.33 -9.81 8.75
N ARG A 77 5.79 -9.35 9.89
CA ARG A 77 4.41 -8.84 9.96
C ARG A 77 4.25 -7.56 9.14
N ARG A 78 5.24 -6.67 9.20
CA ARG A 78 5.24 -5.43 8.42
C ARG A 78 5.37 -5.70 6.92
N GLU A 79 6.23 -6.63 6.53
CA GLU A 79 6.36 -7.07 5.14
C GLU A 79 5.03 -7.63 4.63
N ALA A 80 4.40 -8.53 5.38
CA ALA A 80 3.09 -9.09 5.04
C ALA A 80 2.03 -7.99 4.87
N PHE A 81 1.93 -7.07 5.82
CA PHE A 81 0.98 -5.96 5.76
C PHE A 81 1.19 -5.09 4.50
N LEU A 82 2.43 -4.73 4.20
CA LEU A 82 2.73 -3.90 3.03
C LEU A 82 2.56 -4.65 1.71
N SER A 83 2.80 -5.95 1.70
CA SER A 83 2.49 -6.82 0.54
C SER A 83 0.99 -6.86 0.28
N ASP A 84 0.17 -7.07 1.32
CA ASP A 84 -1.30 -7.09 1.18
C ASP A 84 -1.85 -5.76 0.64
N VAL A 85 -1.28 -4.63 1.09
CA VAL A 85 -1.61 -3.30 0.56
C VAL A 85 -1.25 -3.20 -0.92
N ALA A 86 -0.04 -3.63 -1.29
CA ALA A 86 0.43 -3.61 -2.67
C ALA A 86 -0.47 -4.46 -3.58
N ASP A 87 -0.84 -5.65 -3.13
CA ASP A 87 -1.69 -6.57 -3.89
C ASP A 87 -3.13 -6.05 -4.00
N THR A 88 -3.64 -5.41 -2.95
CA THR A 88 -4.96 -4.75 -3.00
C THR A 88 -4.98 -3.64 -4.05
N LEU A 89 -3.93 -2.81 -4.11
CA LEU A 89 -3.82 -1.75 -5.11
C LEU A 89 -3.65 -2.31 -6.54
N GLU A 90 -2.89 -3.39 -6.70
CA GLU A 90 -2.74 -4.05 -8.00
C GLU A 90 -4.06 -4.68 -8.47
N ASN A 91 -4.84 -5.27 -7.56
CA ASN A 91 -6.18 -5.79 -7.86
C ASN A 91 -7.14 -4.67 -8.30
N LEU A 92 -7.11 -3.50 -7.63
CA LEU A 92 -7.89 -2.32 -8.04
C LEU A 92 -7.48 -1.83 -9.44
N ARG A 93 -6.18 -1.84 -9.74
CA ARG A 93 -5.66 -1.53 -11.08
C ARG A 93 -6.18 -2.51 -12.13
N ALA A 94 -6.11 -3.81 -11.84
CA ALA A 94 -6.54 -4.86 -12.75
C ALA A 94 -8.05 -4.76 -13.02
N ALA A 95 -8.87 -4.60 -11.97
CA ALA A 95 -10.32 -4.46 -12.07
C ALA A 95 -10.72 -3.32 -13.02
N ARG A 96 -10.11 -2.14 -12.89
CA ARG A 96 -10.37 -1.02 -13.81
C ARG A 96 -9.92 -1.27 -15.23
N SER A 97 -8.81 -1.99 -15.41
CA SER A 97 -8.31 -2.33 -16.73
C SER A 97 -9.32 -3.24 -17.46
N SER A 98 -9.95 -4.18 -16.73
CA SER A 98 -11.02 -5.02 -17.26
C SER A 98 -12.33 -4.25 -17.51
N GLU A 99 -12.72 -3.31 -16.64
CA GLU A 99 -13.94 -2.49 -16.84
C GLU A 99 -13.82 -1.55 -18.05
N GLY A 100 -12.65 -0.91 -18.23
CA GLY A 100 -12.39 -0.07 -19.40
C GLY A 100 -12.36 -0.85 -20.72
N GLN A 101 -12.07 -2.16 -20.66
CA GLN A 101 -12.05 -3.04 -21.83
C GLN A 101 -13.44 -3.55 -22.22
N LEU A 102 -14.38 -3.66 -21.26
CA LEU A 102 -15.78 -4.00 -21.51
C LEU A 102 -16.61 -2.81 -22.02
N ALA A 103 -16.26 -1.57 -21.65
CA ALA A 103 -16.96 -0.36 -22.11
C ALA A 103 -16.67 0.02 -23.58
N HIS A 104 -15.71 -0.65 -24.24
CA HIS A 104 -15.29 -0.41 -25.61
C HIS A 104 -15.58 -1.59 -26.57
N ALA A 105 -16.34 -2.60 -26.13
CA ALA A 105 -16.78 -3.74 -26.93
C ALA A 105 -18.24 -3.55 -27.41
#